data_AF-A0A4Z1P9Q7-F1
#
_entry.id   AF-A0A4Z1P9Q7-F1
#
_cell.length_a   1.000
_cell.length_b   1.000
_cell.length_c   1.000
_cell.angle_alpha   90.00
_cell.angle_beta   90.00
_cell.angle_gamma   90.00
#
_symmetry.space_group_name_H-M   'P 1'
#
loop_
_entity.id
_entity.type
_entity.pdbx_description
1 polymer ?
#
loop_
_entity_poly.entity_id
_entity_poly.type
_entity_poly.pdbx_seq_one_letter_code
_entity_poly.pdbx_strand_id
1 'polypeptide(L)'
;MSTSTPNSQPQPQLQVKSEPADTTASDAMSKPTSPIDWNEQTMISSLARLETIQEQLDSLRQTMPLLVRSLTKPHHTPEDLFKDFRNVTVQTQKKLISVKATWESKETKGIFERVKARSTEKVVVDLEDIKKVPVYGWIEEIEGRRNKRKFKGEDEVVDEEGVNKLVDEEGVNKLVDEYKARHEGIEAEYKDDTIKIAYKAAGNIPLTFSVTKRLKGTHSSYEVQGPTRVDNASSTDKLFDAIDRCLEDGSKLNDLEQTLEMIAAYKDLRTTKCDVCKELLGKGGLTPAARRSKTVKGPDGAETQKWVSIHEGCLLS
;
A
#
# COMPACT_ATOMS: atom_id res chain seq x y z
N MET A 1 -64.53 42.60 20.93
CA MET A 1 -64.93 41.38 21.67
C MET A 1 -63.89 40.31 21.41
N SER A 2 -63.60 39.53 22.46
CA SER A 2 -62.75 38.34 22.53
C SER A 2 -61.25 38.56 22.77
N THR A 3 -60.89 38.05 23.94
CA THR A 3 -59.71 38.18 24.79
C THR A 3 -58.69 37.06 24.59
N SER A 4 -57.44 37.33 25.00
CA SER A 4 -56.49 36.50 25.78
C SER A 4 -56.32 35.02 25.41
N THR A 5 -55.11 34.46 25.27
CA THR A 5 -54.18 34.15 26.39
C THR A 5 -52.83 33.66 25.82
N PRO A 6 -51.66 33.96 26.43
CA PRO A 6 -50.37 33.36 26.07
C PRO A 6 -50.07 32.09 26.89
N ASN A 7 -49.58 31.05 26.23
CA ASN A 7 -49.20 29.77 26.86
C ASN A 7 -47.69 29.76 27.17
N SER A 8 -47.35 29.54 28.45
CA SER A 8 -46.01 29.36 28.98
C SER A 8 -45.96 28.05 29.76
N GLN A 9 -44.96 27.19 29.51
CA GLN A 9 -44.38 26.21 30.47
C GLN A 9 -43.33 25.32 29.74
N PRO A 10 -42.42 24.61 30.44
CA PRO A 10 -41.43 25.11 31.41
C PRO A 10 -40.00 24.54 31.17
N GLN A 11 -38.98 25.20 31.71
CA GLN A 11 -37.64 24.62 31.92
C GLN A 11 -37.61 23.77 33.21
N PRO A 12 -36.85 22.66 33.26
CA PRO A 12 -36.41 22.05 34.51
C PRO A 12 -35.07 22.63 34.97
N GLN A 13 -35.07 23.23 36.16
CA GLN A 13 -33.87 23.42 36.99
C GLN A 13 -33.59 22.14 37.79
N LEU A 14 -32.33 21.73 37.86
CA LEU A 14 -31.83 20.90 38.96
C LEU A 14 -30.55 21.51 39.50
N GLN A 15 -30.64 21.87 40.78
CA GLN A 15 -29.59 22.39 41.65
C GLN A 15 -28.58 21.28 41.98
N VAL A 16 -27.29 21.63 42.06
CA VAL A 16 -26.37 20.88 42.91
C VAL A 16 -25.58 21.86 43.77
N LYS A 17 -25.54 21.48 45.04
CA LYS A 17 -25.20 22.17 46.28
C LYS A 17 -23.68 22.22 46.49
N SER A 18 -23.20 23.35 46.98
CA SER A 18 -21.82 23.60 47.41
C SER A 18 -21.51 22.99 48.78
N GLU A 19 -20.27 22.45 48.87
CA GLU A 19 -19.29 22.22 49.96
C GLU A 19 -19.67 22.39 51.46
N PRO A 20 -18.92 21.74 52.37
CA PRO A 20 -17.80 22.44 53.02
C PRO A 20 -16.52 21.60 53.23
N ALA A 21 -15.48 22.31 53.70
CA ALA A 21 -14.05 22.05 53.64
C ALA A 21 -13.41 21.21 54.77
N ASP A 22 -12.16 20.82 54.47
CA ASP A 22 -10.96 20.61 55.30
C ASP A 22 -10.88 19.47 56.34
N THR A 23 -9.84 18.62 56.20
CA THR A 23 -8.69 18.52 57.13
C THR A 23 -7.74 17.37 56.74
N THR A 24 -6.55 17.76 56.27
CA THR A 24 -5.19 17.17 56.38
C THR A 24 -4.86 15.68 56.12
N ALA A 25 -3.82 15.54 55.29
CA ALA A 25 -2.70 14.60 55.38
C ALA A 25 -2.96 13.12 55.05
N SER A 26 -2.53 12.70 53.86
CA SER A 26 -1.37 11.81 53.75
C SER A 26 -0.83 11.79 52.33
N ASP A 27 0.46 12.03 52.29
CA ASP A 27 1.38 11.93 51.19
C ASP A 27 1.21 10.60 50.43
N ALA A 28 0.70 10.69 49.21
CA ALA A 28 0.94 9.71 48.17
C ALA A 28 1.03 10.48 46.86
N MET A 29 2.11 11.25 46.75
CA MET A 29 2.68 11.70 45.49
C MET A 29 2.62 10.52 44.52
N SER A 30 1.57 10.50 43.70
CA SER A 30 1.42 9.56 42.60
C SER A 30 2.45 10.00 41.59
N LYS A 31 3.67 9.54 41.82
CA LYS A 31 4.80 9.58 40.92
C LYS A 31 4.24 9.32 39.53
N PRO A 32 4.44 10.21 38.55
CA PRO A 32 3.97 9.94 37.19
C PRO A 32 4.49 8.56 36.83
N THR A 33 3.55 7.70 36.48
CA THR A 33 3.75 6.35 35.99
C THR A 33 5.04 6.32 35.18
N SER A 34 6.00 5.54 35.69
CA SER A 34 7.30 5.21 35.10
C SER A 34 7.50 5.71 33.65
N PRO A 35 8.60 6.42 33.35
CA PRO A 35 8.85 6.89 31.99
C PRO A 35 8.67 5.72 31.04
N ILE A 36 7.76 5.84 30.07
CA ILE A 36 7.66 4.90 28.96
C ILE A 36 9.10 4.77 28.46
N ASP A 37 9.69 3.60 28.66
CA ASP A 37 11.06 3.36 28.25
C ASP A 37 11.04 3.45 26.72
N TRP A 38 11.50 4.58 26.19
CA TRP A 38 11.48 4.91 24.77
C TRP A 38 12.58 4.10 24.09
N ASN A 39 12.36 2.80 23.98
CA ASN A 39 13.21 1.92 23.22
C ASN A 39 13.04 2.19 21.72
N GLU A 40 13.98 1.67 20.94
CA GLU A 40 14.01 1.82 19.48
C GLU A 40 12.69 1.39 18.82
N GLN A 41 12.08 0.31 19.31
CA GLN A 41 10.82 -0.18 18.79
C GLN A 41 9.67 0.80 19.01
N THR A 42 9.60 1.44 20.18
CA THR A 42 8.59 2.46 20.50
C THR A 42 8.82 3.71 19.65
N MET A 43 10.07 4.10 19.38
CA MET A 43 10.38 5.21 18.48
C MET A 43 9.94 4.93 17.04
N ILE A 44 10.27 3.75 16.49
CA ILE A 44 9.83 3.34 15.16
C ILE A 44 8.30 3.28 15.09
N SER A 45 7.65 2.74 16.13
CA SER A 45 6.18 2.73 16.23
C SER A 45 5.55 4.11 16.20
N SER A 46 6.24 5.09 16.79
CA SER A 46 5.80 6.48 16.83
C SER A 46 6.02 7.18 15.50
N LEU A 47 7.12 6.91 14.81
CA LEU A 47 7.41 7.47 13.48
C LEU A 47 6.39 6.98 12.45
N ALA A 48 6.10 5.68 12.39
CA ALA A 48 5.06 5.17 11.51
C ALA A 48 3.68 5.75 11.82
N ARG A 49 3.38 6.00 13.09
CA ARG A 49 2.12 6.64 13.49
C ARG A 49 2.03 8.06 12.97
N LEU A 50 3.12 8.82 13.02
CA LEU A 50 3.18 10.16 12.44
C LEU A 50 3.03 10.12 10.92
N GLU A 51 3.64 9.14 10.25
CA GLU A 51 3.49 8.89 8.82
C GLU A 51 2.03 8.59 8.45
N THR A 52 1.35 7.70 9.18
CA THR A 52 -0.08 7.43 8.98
C THR A 52 -0.94 8.70 9.11
N ILE A 53 -0.64 9.55 10.09
CA ILE A 53 -1.35 10.83 10.28
C ILE A 53 -1.09 11.77 9.09
N GLN A 54 0.14 11.79 8.58
CA GLN A 54 0.48 12.57 7.40
C GLN A 54 -0.32 12.11 6.17
N GLU A 55 -0.35 10.81 5.87
CA GLU A 55 -1.16 10.24 4.78
C GLU A 55 -2.64 10.59 4.91
N GLN A 56 -3.16 10.52 6.13
CA GLN A 56 -4.54 10.90 6.45
C GLN A 56 -4.81 12.39 6.18
N LEU A 57 -3.88 13.28 6.54
CA LEU A 57 -3.98 14.71 6.25
C LEU A 57 -3.88 15.00 4.75
N ASP A 58 -3.00 14.31 4.03
CA ASP A 58 -2.88 14.42 2.58
C ASP A 58 -4.16 13.95 1.88
N SER A 59 -4.76 12.86 2.36
CA SER A 59 -6.09 12.41 1.92
C SER A 59 -7.18 13.44 2.19
N LEU A 60 -7.15 14.12 3.35
CA LEU A 60 -8.10 15.18 3.66
C LEU A 60 -7.93 16.40 2.75
N ARG A 61 -6.70 16.76 2.36
CA ARG A 61 -6.47 17.86 1.41
C ARG A 61 -7.15 17.63 0.05
N GLN A 62 -7.28 16.37 -0.36
CA GLN A 62 -7.97 16.00 -1.61
C GLN A 62 -9.51 16.12 -1.52
N THR A 63 -10.07 16.22 -0.31
CA THR A 63 -11.51 16.32 -0.08
C THR A 63 -12.17 17.48 -0.83
N MET A 64 -11.62 18.69 -0.69
CA MET A 64 -12.20 19.89 -1.28
C MET A 64 -12.23 19.80 -2.82
N PRO A 65 -11.13 19.42 -3.49
CA PRO A 65 -11.15 19.11 -4.92
C PRO A 65 -12.20 18.06 -5.31
N LEU A 66 -12.37 16.99 -4.52
CA LEU A 66 -13.34 15.93 -4.82
C LEU A 66 -14.79 16.41 -4.69
N LEU A 67 -15.09 17.19 -3.66
CA LEU A 67 -16.43 17.78 -3.49
C LEU A 67 -16.75 18.73 -4.64
N VAL A 68 -15.84 19.64 -4.98
CA VAL A 68 -16.02 20.55 -6.13
C VAL A 68 -16.18 19.75 -7.42
N ARG A 69 -15.36 18.72 -7.62
CA ARG A 69 -15.45 17.84 -8.78
C ARG A 69 -16.81 17.17 -8.91
N SER A 70 -17.41 16.71 -7.81
CA SER A 70 -18.74 16.08 -7.85
C SER A 70 -19.84 17.05 -8.31
N LEU A 71 -19.66 18.36 -8.07
CA LEU A 71 -20.58 19.41 -8.50
C LEU A 71 -20.32 19.88 -9.94
N THR A 72 -19.07 19.82 -10.42
CA THR A 72 -18.71 20.29 -11.77
C THR A 72 -18.72 19.17 -12.82
N LYS A 73 -18.77 17.91 -12.40
CA LYS A 73 -18.82 16.75 -13.29
C LYS A 73 -20.17 16.74 -14.04
N PRO A 74 -20.19 16.44 -15.36
CA PRO A 74 -21.43 16.24 -16.10
C PRO A 74 -22.18 15.02 -15.55
N HIS A 75 -23.47 15.18 -15.27
CA HIS A 75 -24.36 14.11 -14.82
C HIS A 75 -25.58 14.02 -15.75
N HIS A 76 -26.08 12.81 -15.98
CA HIS A 76 -27.25 12.58 -16.84
C HIS A 76 -28.55 13.01 -16.17
N THR A 77 -28.63 12.88 -14.85
CA THR A 77 -29.80 13.27 -14.07
C THR A 77 -29.40 14.06 -12.81
N PRO A 78 -30.29 14.90 -12.27
CA PRO A 78 -30.08 15.56 -10.98
C PRO A 78 -29.92 14.58 -9.81
N GLU A 79 -30.54 13.40 -9.89
CA GLU A 79 -30.45 12.36 -8.87
C GLU A 79 -29.03 11.77 -8.80
N ASP A 80 -28.38 11.57 -9.94
CA ASP A 80 -27.00 11.06 -10.02
C ASP A 80 -26.01 12.06 -9.42
N LEU A 81 -26.19 13.36 -9.68
CA LEU A 81 -25.40 14.42 -9.05
C LEU A 81 -25.53 14.37 -7.53
N PHE A 82 -26.77 14.28 -7.02
CA PHE A 82 -27.01 14.23 -5.58
C PHE A 82 -26.38 12.98 -4.95
N LYS A 83 -26.49 11.82 -5.59
CA LYS A 83 -25.86 10.57 -5.13
C LYS A 83 -24.34 10.70 -5.07
N ASP A 84 -23.70 11.22 -6.12
CA ASP A 84 -22.25 11.40 -6.19
C ASP A 84 -21.76 12.35 -5.07
N PHE A 85 -22.37 13.54 -4.99
CA PHE A 85 -22.04 14.52 -3.96
C PHE A 85 -22.24 13.98 -2.54
N ARG A 86 -23.38 13.30 -2.29
CA ARG A 86 -23.67 12.68 -0.99
C ARG A 86 -22.62 11.64 -0.62
N ASN A 87 -22.24 10.78 -1.57
CA ASN A 87 -21.26 9.73 -1.34
C ASN A 87 -19.89 10.32 -0.98
N VAL A 88 -19.41 11.30 -1.75
CA VAL A 88 -18.15 12.00 -1.48
C VAL A 88 -18.19 12.69 -0.12
N THR A 89 -19.31 13.33 0.23
CA THR A 89 -19.49 14.00 1.53
C THR A 89 -19.45 13.02 2.70
N VAL A 90 -20.16 11.89 2.60
CA VAL A 90 -20.18 10.86 3.66
C VAL A 90 -18.79 10.23 3.83
N GLN A 91 -18.10 9.92 2.74
CA GLN A 91 -16.73 9.39 2.80
C GLN A 91 -15.77 10.38 3.46
N THR A 92 -15.88 11.66 3.09
CA THR A 92 -15.11 12.75 3.69
C THR A 92 -15.34 12.85 5.20
N GLN A 93 -16.61 12.81 5.63
CA GLN A 93 -16.95 12.88 7.04
C GLN A 93 -16.33 11.71 7.82
N LYS A 94 -16.38 10.49 7.27
CA LYS A 94 -15.74 9.31 7.87
C LYS A 94 -14.23 9.49 8.00
N LYS A 95 -13.56 10.00 6.95
CA LYS A 95 -12.12 10.30 7.00
C LYS A 95 -11.82 11.31 8.10
N LEU A 96 -12.57 12.42 8.19
CA LEU A 96 -12.36 13.44 9.21
C LEU A 96 -12.51 12.89 10.63
N ILE A 97 -13.53 12.06 10.88
CA ILE A 97 -13.72 11.40 12.18
C ILE A 97 -12.53 10.49 12.50
N SER A 98 -12.06 9.72 11.52
CA SER A 98 -10.90 8.84 11.68
C SER A 98 -9.61 9.60 11.99
N VAL A 99 -9.35 10.71 11.29
CA VAL A 99 -8.19 11.58 11.56
C VAL A 99 -8.29 12.16 12.96
N LYS A 100 -9.46 12.69 13.34
CA LYS A 100 -9.69 13.24 14.67
C LYS A 100 -9.42 12.20 15.76
N ALA A 101 -9.97 10.99 15.61
CA ALA A 101 -9.76 9.91 16.57
C ALA A 101 -8.28 9.51 16.68
N THR A 102 -7.56 9.46 15.55
CA THR A 102 -6.13 9.15 15.49
C THR A 102 -5.29 10.24 16.14
N TRP A 103 -5.63 11.51 15.88
CA TRP A 103 -4.96 12.69 16.41
C TRP A 103 -5.16 12.86 17.92
N GLU A 104 -6.38 12.61 18.41
CA GLU A 104 -6.74 12.74 19.82
C GLU A 104 -6.33 11.52 20.67
N SER A 105 -5.82 10.46 20.04
CA SER A 105 -5.41 9.24 20.72
C SER A 105 -4.28 9.50 21.73
N LYS A 106 -4.27 8.71 22.81
CA LYS A 106 -3.30 8.87 23.90
C LYS A 106 -1.87 8.68 23.41
N GLU A 107 -1.68 7.75 22.47
CA GLU A 107 -0.41 7.44 21.84
C GLU A 107 0.12 8.65 21.06
N THR A 108 -0.71 9.24 20.19
CA THR A 108 -0.33 10.41 19.40
C THR A 108 0.00 11.62 20.27
N LYS A 109 -0.81 11.88 21.32
CA LYS A 109 -0.52 12.93 22.30
C LYS A 109 0.80 12.70 23.04
N GLY A 110 1.08 11.45 23.44
CA GLY A 110 2.33 11.08 24.09
C GLY A 110 3.57 11.32 23.20
N ILE A 111 3.45 11.12 21.88
CA ILE A 111 4.51 11.44 20.92
C ILE A 111 4.80 12.95 20.93
N PHE A 112 3.76 13.79 20.82
CA PHE A 112 3.94 15.25 20.82
C PHE A 112 4.47 15.79 22.15
N GLU A 113 4.02 15.26 23.28
CA GLU A 113 4.55 15.61 24.60
C GLU A 113 6.04 15.28 24.70
N ARG A 114 6.46 14.12 24.19
CA ARG A 114 7.87 13.72 24.15
C ARG A 114 8.72 14.64 23.27
N VAL A 115 8.24 14.98 22.07
CA VAL A 115 8.92 15.91 21.16
C VAL A 115 9.06 17.29 21.82
N LYS A 116 8.02 17.77 22.49
CA LYS A 116 8.04 19.04 23.23
C LYS A 116 9.01 19.01 24.41
N ALA A 117 9.09 17.92 25.15
CA ALA A 117 10.08 17.77 26.22
C ALA A 117 11.50 17.77 25.65
N ARG A 118 11.73 17.03 24.55
CA ARG A 118 13.06 16.96 23.91
C ARG A 118 13.51 18.28 23.28
N SER A 119 12.59 19.07 22.73
CA SER A 119 12.93 20.36 22.11
C SER A 119 13.34 21.42 23.13
N THR A 120 12.98 21.25 24.41
CA THR A 120 13.46 22.10 25.51
C THR A 120 14.84 21.68 26.04
N GLU A 121 15.27 20.45 25.79
CA GLU A 121 16.63 20.00 26.06
C GLU A 121 17.55 20.57 24.98
N LYS A 122 18.71 21.13 25.38
CA LYS A 122 19.75 21.59 24.42
C LYS A 122 20.45 20.38 23.80
N VAL A 123 19.74 19.62 22.99
CA VAL A 123 20.30 18.52 22.20
C VAL A 123 20.90 19.13 20.94
N VAL A 124 22.23 19.12 20.86
CA VAL A 124 22.94 19.42 19.62
C VAL A 124 22.78 18.20 18.72
N VAL A 125 21.95 18.34 17.69
CA VAL A 125 21.78 17.31 16.65
C VAL A 125 22.62 17.72 15.46
N ASP A 126 23.48 16.82 14.98
CA ASP A 126 24.24 17.03 13.75
C ASP A 126 23.28 17.00 12.55
N LEU A 127 23.30 18.08 11.76
CA LEU A 127 22.46 18.21 10.57
C LEU A 127 22.78 17.15 9.50
N GLU A 128 24.02 16.64 9.47
CA GLU A 128 24.40 15.57 8.55
C GLU A 128 23.82 14.21 8.95
N ASP A 129 23.54 14.00 10.24
CA ASP A 129 22.87 12.78 10.70
C ASP A 129 21.36 12.82 10.48
N ILE A 130 20.73 14.01 10.52
CA ILE A 130 19.30 14.16 10.18
C ILE A 130 19.03 13.76 8.72
N LYS A 131 19.94 14.08 7.80
CA LYS A 131 19.79 13.73 6.37
C LYS A 131 19.78 12.22 6.10
N LYS A 132 20.34 11.41 7.02
CA LYS A 132 20.37 9.94 6.90
C LYS A 132 19.07 9.30 7.38
N VAL A 133 18.21 10.03 8.08
CA VAL A 133 16.93 9.52 8.59
C VAL A 133 15.90 9.58 7.45
N PRO A 134 15.32 8.44 7.04
CA PRO A 134 14.32 8.44 6.00
C PRO A 134 13.04 9.14 6.48
N VAL A 135 12.45 9.93 5.58
CA VAL A 135 11.21 10.69 5.86
C VAL A 135 9.98 9.77 5.87
N TYR A 136 10.02 8.69 5.08
CA TYR A 136 8.95 7.71 4.87
C TYR A 136 9.49 6.28 4.99
N GLY A 137 8.60 5.30 5.06
CA GLY A 137 8.96 3.87 5.10
C GLY A 137 8.83 3.21 6.47
N TRP A 138 8.30 3.94 7.46
CA TRP A 138 8.23 3.46 8.85
C TRP A 138 7.03 2.54 9.06
N ILE A 139 5.95 2.74 8.31
CA ILE A 139 4.77 1.85 8.31
C ILE A 139 5.19 0.44 7.85
N GLU A 140 5.90 0.37 6.72
CA GLU A 140 6.42 -0.86 6.12
C GLU A 140 7.42 -1.55 7.04
N GLU A 141 8.27 -0.77 7.73
CA GLU A 141 9.21 -1.32 8.69
C GLU A 141 8.51 -2.01 9.88
N ILE A 142 7.42 -1.43 10.39
CA ILE A 142 6.63 -2.07 11.46
C ILE A 142 5.90 -3.30 10.96
N GLU A 143 5.29 -3.23 9.79
CA GLU A 143 4.57 -4.36 9.20
C GLU A 143 5.54 -5.51 8.91
N GLY A 144 6.72 -5.20 8.38
CA GLY A 144 7.83 -6.15 8.22
C GLY A 144 8.27 -6.76 9.54
N ARG A 145 8.41 -5.96 10.62
CA ARG A 145 8.78 -6.45 11.97
C ARG A 145 7.66 -7.28 12.62
N ARG A 146 6.40 -6.92 12.43
CA ARG A 146 5.23 -7.63 12.99
C ARG A 146 5.04 -8.98 12.31
N ASN A 147 5.22 -9.05 11.00
CA ASN A 147 5.15 -10.29 10.25
C ASN A 147 6.27 -11.26 10.66
N LYS A 148 7.50 -10.76 10.86
CA LYS A 148 8.62 -11.57 11.40
C LYS A 148 8.35 -12.15 12.80
N ARG A 149 7.56 -11.48 13.65
CA ARG A 149 7.21 -11.96 15.01
C ARG A 149 6.09 -12.99 15.02
N LYS A 150 5.11 -12.89 14.10
CA LYS A 150 4.01 -13.86 13.99
C LYS A 150 4.49 -15.22 13.49
N PHE A 151 5.45 -15.25 12.56
CA PHE A 151 6.05 -16.49 12.03
C PHE A 151 6.89 -17.28 13.06
N LYS A 152 7.11 -16.76 14.27
CA LYS A 152 7.86 -17.45 15.33
C LYS A 152 6.95 -18.13 16.38
N GLY A 153 5.62 -18.00 16.27
CA GLY A 153 4.69 -18.38 17.35
C GLY A 153 3.52 -19.30 16.99
N GLU A 154 3.32 -19.65 15.72
CA GLU A 154 2.22 -20.53 15.27
C GLU A 154 2.79 -21.54 14.26
N ASP A 155 3.46 -22.56 14.80
CA ASP A 155 3.49 -23.88 14.16
C ASP A 155 2.20 -24.59 14.55
N GLU A 156 1.65 -25.38 13.64
CA GLU A 156 0.48 -26.25 13.81
C GLU A 156 -0.89 -25.56 13.62
N VAL A 157 -1.41 -25.57 12.39
CA VAL A 157 -2.47 -26.50 11.91
C VAL A 157 -2.63 -26.30 10.40
N VAL A 158 -2.64 -27.42 9.70
CA VAL A 158 -2.68 -27.63 8.25
C VAL A 158 -4.06 -27.27 7.68
N ASP A 159 -4.08 -26.63 6.50
CA ASP A 159 -5.09 -26.90 5.48
C ASP A 159 -4.38 -27.10 4.13
N GLU A 160 -4.56 -28.29 3.58
CA GLU A 160 -4.03 -28.77 2.31
C GLU A 160 -4.88 -28.23 1.17
N GLU A 161 -4.32 -27.33 0.34
CA GLU A 161 -4.56 -27.26 -1.12
C GLU A 161 -3.75 -26.10 -1.71
N GLY A 162 -2.50 -26.39 -2.09
CA GLY A 162 -1.59 -25.41 -2.70
C GLY A 162 -0.15 -25.58 -2.22
N VAL A 163 0.38 -26.80 -2.24
CA VAL A 163 1.75 -27.11 -1.82
C VAL A 163 2.74 -26.55 -2.84
N ASN A 164 3.09 -25.27 -2.72
CA ASN A 164 4.37 -24.78 -3.24
C ASN A 164 5.46 -25.27 -2.31
N LYS A 165 5.92 -26.50 -2.60
CA LYS A 165 7.06 -27.15 -1.99
C LYS A 165 8.25 -26.18 -2.04
N LEU A 166 8.98 -26.05 -0.93
CA LEU A 166 10.24 -25.31 -0.89
C LEU A 166 11.15 -25.84 -2.01
N VAL A 167 11.26 -25.08 -3.10
CA VAL A 167 12.20 -25.39 -4.18
C VAL A 167 13.59 -25.07 -3.66
N ASP A 168 14.47 -26.05 -3.66
CA ASP A 168 15.88 -25.89 -3.34
C ASP A 168 16.60 -25.10 -4.44
N GLU A 169 17.83 -24.68 -4.18
CA GLU A 169 18.62 -23.89 -5.14
C GLU A 169 18.83 -24.63 -6.48
N GLU A 170 18.97 -25.95 -6.44
CA GLU A 170 19.11 -26.79 -7.63
C GLU A 170 17.83 -26.79 -8.48
N GLY A 171 16.66 -26.91 -7.84
CA GLY A 171 15.37 -26.79 -8.51
C GLY A 171 15.12 -25.41 -9.12
N VAL A 172 15.56 -24.34 -8.45
CA VAL A 172 15.45 -22.97 -9.00
C VAL A 172 16.35 -22.81 -10.23
N ASN A 173 17.61 -23.27 -10.18
CA ASN A 173 18.51 -23.22 -11.33
C ASN A 173 17.97 -24.00 -12.52
N LYS A 174 17.42 -25.19 -12.29
CA LYS A 174 16.80 -25.99 -13.35
C LYS A 174 15.63 -25.25 -14.01
N LEU A 175 14.75 -24.64 -13.22
CA LEU A 175 13.63 -23.84 -13.76
C LEU A 175 14.12 -22.63 -14.57
N VAL A 176 15.18 -21.96 -14.11
CA VAL A 176 15.79 -20.84 -14.83
C VAL A 176 16.41 -21.29 -16.16
N ASP A 177 17.05 -22.46 -16.21
CA ASP A 177 17.64 -22.98 -17.44
C ASP A 177 16.58 -23.48 -18.44
N GLU A 178 15.52 -24.15 -17.95
CA GLU A 178 14.36 -24.48 -18.78
C GLU A 178 13.68 -23.21 -19.34
N TYR A 179 13.57 -22.17 -18.52
CA TYR A 179 13.03 -20.88 -18.93
C TYR A 179 13.85 -20.22 -20.05
N LYS A 180 15.19 -20.22 -19.95
CA LYS A 180 16.07 -19.74 -21.03
C LYS A 180 15.91 -20.55 -22.31
N ALA A 181 15.77 -21.87 -22.18
CA ALA A 181 15.60 -22.75 -23.34
C ALA A 181 14.27 -22.51 -24.06
N ARG A 182 13.20 -22.13 -23.33
CA ARG A 182 11.89 -21.79 -23.92
C ARG A 182 11.85 -20.40 -24.55
N HIS A 183 12.62 -19.45 -24.03
CA HIS A 183 12.56 -18.05 -24.43
C HIS A 183 13.89 -17.55 -25.00
N GLU A 184 14.03 -17.61 -26.33
CA GLU A 184 15.22 -17.12 -27.02
C GLU A 184 15.48 -15.62 -26.75
N GLY A 185 16.74 -15.27 -26.50
CA GLY A 185 17.19 -13.89 -26.28
C GLY A 185 16.94 -13.37 -24.87
N ILE A 186 16.55 -14.23 -23.93
CA ILE A 186 16.49 -13.91 -22.50
C ILE A 186 17.75 -14.39 -21.79
N GLU A 187 18.41 -13.47 -21.10
CA GLU A 187 19.51 -13.75 -20.18
C GLU A 187 18.93 -13.83 -18.76
N ALA A 188 19.20 -14.91 -18.04
CA ALA A 188 18.76 -15.07 -16.66
C ALA A 188 19.87 -15.66 -15.79
N GLU A 189 20.06 -15.14 -14.58
CA GLU A 189 21.07 -15.62 -13.64
C GLU A 189 20.45 -15.70 -12.25
N TYR A 190 20.60 -16.84 -11.58
CA TYR A 190 20.21 -17.01 -10.18
C TYR A 190 21.44 -16.89 -9.28
N LYS A 191 21.41 -15.93 -8.37
CA LYS A 191 22.47 -15.67 -7.41
C LYS A 191 21.92 -14.99 -6.16
N ASP A 192 22.40 -15.40 -4.98
CA ASP A 192 22.04 -14.79 -3.69
C ASP A 192 20.51 -14.66 -3.50
N ASP A 193 19.77 -15.77 -3.71
CA ASP A 193 18.30 -15.85 -3.66
C ASP A 193 17.56 -14.89 -4.62
N THR A 194 18.26 -14.36 -5.63
CA THR A 194 17.71 -13.41 -6.60
C THR A 194 17.95 -13.89 -8.02
N ILE A 195 16.90 -13.93 -8.83
CA ILE A 195 16.97 -14.20 -10.26
C ILE A 195 16.99 -12.86 -10.98
N LYS A 196 18.08 -12.52 -11.65
CA LYS A 196 18.15 -11.37 -12.53
C LYS A 196 17.80 -11.81 -13.94
N ILE A 197 16.88 -11.10 -14.59
CA ILE A 197 16.39 -11.44 -15.92
C ILE A 197 16.54 -10.20 -16.80
N ALA A 198 17.30 -10.30 -17.88
CA ALA A 198 17.55 -9.22 -18.82
C ALA A 198 17.26 -9.64 -20.25
N TYR A 199 16.55 -8.80 -21.00
CA TYR A 199 16.34 -9.00 -22.43
C TYR A 199 15.91 -7.71 -23.13
N LYS A 200 15.87 -7.74 -24.47
CA LYS A 200 15.35 -6.64 -25.29
C LYS A 200 13.92 -6.96 -25.73
N ALA A 201 12.98 -6.13 -25.30
CA ALA A 201 11.61 -6.18 -25.81
C ALA A 201 11.51 -5.53 -27.20
N ALA A 202 10.34 -5.65 -27.82
CA ALA A 202 10.07 -5.03 -29.12
C ALA A 202 10.40 -3.52 -29.12
N GLY A 203 10.99 -3.05 -30.22
CA GLY A 203 11.54 -1.70 -30.31
C GLY A 203 12.92 -1.52 -29.63
N ASN A 204 13.64 -2.61 -29.34
CA ASN A 204 14.94 -2.63 -28.68
C ASN A 204 14.95 -2.00 -27.28
N ILE A 205 13.82 -2.09 -26.57
CA ILE A 205 13.70 -1.56 -25.20
C ILE A 205 14.40 -2.55 -24.26
N PRO A 206 15.48 -2.14 -23.57
CA PRO A 206 16.11 -3.00 -22.58
C PRO A 206 15.18 -3.15 -21.37
N LEU A 207 14.90 -4.39 -20.97
CA LEU A 207 14.18 -4.70 -19.74
C LEU A 207 15.09 -5.53 -18.85
N THR A 208 15.14 -5.17 -17.57
CA THR A 208 15.90 -5.90 -16.54
C THR A 208 15.08 -6.01 -15.28
N PHE A 209 14.62 -7.22 -14.99
CA PHE A 209 13.81 -7.56 -13.82
C PHE A 209 14.67 -8.25 -12.77
N SER A 210 14.29 -8.14 -11.49
CA SER A 210 14.82 -8.99 -10.44
C SER A 210 13.70 -9.70 -9.68
N VAL A 211 13.81 -11.01 -9.56
CA VAL A 211 12.89 -11.84 -8.79
C VAL A 211 13.60 -12.32 -7.54
N THR A 212 13.20 -11.81 -6.38
CA THR A 212 13.79 -12.20 -5.09
C THR A 212 12.89 -13.21 -4.40
N LYS A 213 13.48 -14.36 -4.01
CA LYS A 213 12.78 -15.36 -3.21
C LYS A 213 12.57 -14.83 -1.80
N ARG A 214 11.31 -14.84 -1.35
CA ARG A 214 10.90 -14.47 0.00
C ARG A 214 10.30 -15.69 0.68
N LEU A 215 10.94 -16.15 1.75
CA LEU A 215 10.40 -17.21 2.59
C LEU A 215 9.31 -16.62 3.50
N LYS A 216 8.09 -17.15 3.37
CA LYS A 216 6.93 -16.89 4.26
C LYS A 216 6.58 -18.20 4.97
N GLY A 217 7.30 -18.51 6.05
CA GLY A 217 7.15 -19.79 6.76
C GLY A 217 7.61 -20.96 5.90
N THR A 218 6.71 -21.93 5.67
CA THR A 218 6.95 -23.10 4.80
C THR A 218 6.80 -22.81 3.31
N HIS A 219 6.33 -21.62 2.93
CA HIS A 219 6.09 -21.25 1.54
C HIS A 219 7.15 -20.29 1.02
N SER A 220 7.62 -20.53 -0.20
CA SER A 220 8.35 -19.53 -0.99
C SER A 220 7.34 -18.65 -1.74
N SER A 221 7.43 -17.33 -1.55
CA SER A 221 6.82 -16.33 -2.43
C SER A 221 7.90 -15.63 -3.22
N TYR A 222 7.59 -15.19 -4.43
CA TYR A 222 8.54 -14.51 -5.30
C TYR A 222 8.12 -13.05 -5.45
N GLU A 223 9.00 -12.14 -5.06
CA GLU A 223 8.80 -10.70 -5.20
C GLU A 223 9.51 -10.24 -6.47
N VAL A 224 8.76 -9.60 -7.38
CA VAL A 224 9.29 -9.12 -8.65
C VAL A 224 9.48 -7.62 -8.57
N GLN A 225 10.69 -7.16 -8.83
CA GLN A 225 10.96 -5.75 -9.12
C GLN A 225 11.03 -5.56 -10.63
N GLY A 226 10.40 -4.49 -11.10
CA GLY A 226 10.31 -4.18 -12.52
C GLY A 226 11.62 -3.67 -13.14
N PRO A 227 11.54 -3.09 -14.35
CA PRO A 227 12.70 -2.74 -15.14
C PRO A 227 13.63 -1.75 -14.44
N THR A 228 14.92 -2.08 -14.34
CA THR A 228 15.94 -1.14 -13.84
C THR A 228 16.00 0.10 -14.73
N ARG A 229 15.92 1.29 -14.12
CA ARG A 229 16.00 2.58 -14.81
C ARG A 229 17.46 2.90 -15.04
N VAL A 230 17.82 3.25 -16.28
CA VAL A 230 19.12 3.84 -16.59
C VAL A 230 18.91 5.36 -16.52
N ASP A 231 19.80 6.08 -15.84
CA ASP A 231 19.66 7.49 -15.38
C ASP A 231 19.42 8.58 -16.46
N ASN A 232 19.12 8.19 -17.70
CA ASN A 232 18.82 9.12 -18.78
C ASN A 232 17.31 9.12 -19.04
N ALA A 233 16.63 10.15 -18.52
CA ALA A 233 15.18 10.38 -18.63
C ALA A 233 14.65 10.01 -20.03
N SER A 234 14.06 8.82 -20.12
CA SER A 234 13.64 8.23 -21.39
C SER A 234 12.13 8.24 -21.47
N SER A 235 11.59 8.32 -22.69
CA SER A 235 10.16 8.14 -22.97
C SER A 235 9.58 6.82 -22.45
N THR A 236 10.42 5.90 -21.98
CA THR A 236 10.07 4.62 -21.36
C THR A 236 9.77 4.70 -19.86
N ASP A 237 10.12 5.78 -19.17
CA ASP A 237 10.03 5.85 -17.70
C ASP A 237 8.59 5.70 -17.21
N LYS A 238 7.64 6.37 -17.86
CA LYS A 238 6.21 6.23 -17.54
C LYS A 238 5.66 4.83 -17.78
N LEU A 239 6.24 4.10 -18.73
CA LEU A 239 5.87 2.72 -19.02
C LEU A 239 6.47 1.80 -17.94
N PHE A 240 7.71 2.03 -17.53
CA PHE A 240 8.34 1.26 -16.44
C PHE A 240 7.62 1.50 -15.12
N ASP A 241 7.26 2.75 -14.79
CA ASP A 241 6.40 3.08 -13.65
C ASP A 241 5.07 2.30 -13.67
N ALA A 242 4.46 2.17 -14.86
CA ALA A 242 3.21 1.42 -15.01
C ALA A 242 3.41 -0.09 -14.86
N ILE A 243 4.55 -0.62 -15.30
CA ILE A 243 4.94 -2.02 -15.11
C ILE A 243 5.18 -2.29 -13.61
N ASP A 244 5.95 -1.44 -12.93
CA ASP A 244 6.24 -1.52 -11.49
C ASP A 244 4.93 -1.62 -10.70
N ARG A 245 4.00 -0.66 -10.89
CA ARG A 245 2.68 -0.68 -10.23
C ARG A 245 1.88 -1.96 -10.51
N CYS A 246 1.89 -2.44 -11.76
CA CYS A 246 1.17 -3.66 -12.11
C CYS A 246 1.78 -4.92 -11.47
N LEU A 247 3.09 -4.95 -11.27
CA LEU A 247 3.79 -6.05 -10.60
C LEU A 247 3.54 -6.03 -9.09
N GLU A 248 3.53 -4.85 -8.48
CA GLU A 248 3.20 -4.65 -7.06
C GLU A 248 1.78 -5.11 -6.74
N ASP A 249 0.80 -4.69 -7.54
CA ASP A 249 -0.62 -5.09 -7.39
C ASP A 249 -0.85 -6.59 -7.70
N GLY A 250 -0.01 -7.19 -8.55
CA GLY A 250 -0.09 -8.58 -8.99
C GLY A 250 0.65 -9.59 -8.10
N SER A 251 1.31 -9.14 -7.01
CA SER A 251 2.33 -9.86 -6.23
C SER A 251 1.89 -11.08 -5.40
N LYS A 252 0.84 -11.80 -5.82
CA LYS A 252 0.46 -13.11 -5.28
C LYS A 252 0.76 -14.27 -6.24
N LEU A 253 1.80 -14.15 -7.06
CA LEU A 253 2.32 -15.30 -7.80
C LEU A 253 3.15 -16.15 -6.83
N ASN A 254 2.50 -17.15 -6.23
CA ASN A 254 3.16 -18.06 -5.31
C ASN A 254 4.15 -19.00 -6.04
N ASP A 255 4.01 -19.14 -7.37
CA ASP A 255 4.78 -20.05 -8.20
C ASP A 255 5.85 -19.31 -9.02
N LEU A 256 7.08 -19.82 -8.99
CA LEU A 256 8.21 -19.27 -9.72
C LEU A 256 7.99 -19.37 -11.23
N GLU A 257 7.50 -20.50 -11.71
CA GLU A 257 7.34 -20.73 -13.14
C GLU A 257 6.37 -19.72 -13.75
N GLN A 258 5.22 -19.52 -13.11
CA GLN A 258 4.25 -18.50 -13.51
C GLN A 258 4.84 -17.09 -13.49
N THR A 259 5.69 -16.79 -12.51
CA THR A 259 6.37 -15.50 -12.39
C THR A 259 7.33 -15.27 -13.56
N LEU A 260 8.13 -16.28 -13.92
CA LEU A 260 9.05 -16.22 -15.05
C LEU A 260 8.29 -16.07 -16.39
N GLU A 261 7.21 -16.82 -16.58
CA GLU A 261 6.36 -16.72 -17.78
C GLU A 261 5.66 -15.36 -17.89
N MET A 262 5.21 -14.78 -16.77
CA MET A 262 4.69 -13.41 -16.74
C MET A 262 5.75 -12.40 -17.21
N ILE A 263 6.99 -12.54 -16.72
CA ILE A 263 8.09 -11.65 -17.09
C ILE A 263 8.42 -11.79 -18.58
N ALA A 264 8.44 -13.02 -19.13
CA ALA A 264 8.65 -13.23 -20.56
C ALA A 264 7.55 -12.60 -21.43
N ALA A 265 6.32 -12.52 -20.92
CA ALA A 265 5.20 -11.92 -21.64
C ALA A 265 5.38 -10.41 -21.92
N TYR A 266 6.37 -9.74 -21.34
CA TYR A 266 6.71 -8.36 -21.70
C TYR A 266 7.58 -8.23 -22.97
N LYS A 267 7.99 -9.33 -23.61
CA LYS A 267 8.79 -9.30 -24.85
C LYS A 267 8.11 -8.55 -26.01
N ASP A 268 6.78 -8.56 -26.05
CA ASP A 268 5.95 -7.94 -27.08
C ASP A 268 5.45 -6.52 -26.70
N LEU A 269 6.20 -5.84 -25.81
CA LEU A 269 5.89 -4.51 -25.36
C LEU A 269 5.74 -3.52 -26.52
N ARG A 270 4.70 -2.69 -26.50
CA ARG A 270 4.34 -1.72 -27.56
C ARG A 270 3.92 -2.30 -28.91
N THR A 271 3.92 -3.62 -29.10
CA THR A 271 3.37 -4.23 -30.32
C THR A 271 2.00 -4.86 -30.09
N THR A 272 1.73 -5.30 -28.87
CA THR A 272 0.50 -6.05 -28.56
C THR A 272 -0.61 -5.15 -28.05
N LYS A 273 -1.81 -5.35 -28.61
CA LYS A 273 -3.03 -4.63 -28.24
C LYS A 273 -3.59 -5.17 -26.92
N CYS A 274 -4.27 -4.32 -26.17
CA CYS A 274 -4.94 -4.70 -24.94
C CYS A 274 -6.03 -5.75 -25.19
N ASP A 275 -6.10 -6.82 -24.39
CA ASP A 275 -7.12 -7.87 -24.57
C ASP A 275 -8.54 -7.37 -24.27
N VAL A 276 -8.69 -6.37 -23.41
CA VAL A 276 -10.00 -5.80 -23.03
C VAL A 276 -10.51 -4.83 -24.09
N CYS A 277 -9.83 -3.69 -24.30
CA CYS A 277 -10.30 -2.65 -25.22
C CYS A 277 -9.88 -2.85 -26.68
N LYS A 278 -9.02 -3.84 -26.99
CA LYS A 278 -8.47 -4.12 -28.32
C LYS A 278 -7.66 -2.99 -28.95
N GLU A 279 -7.26 -1.99 -28.17
CA GLU A 279 -6.42 -0.87 -28.61
C GLU A 279 -4.96 -1.03 -28.19
N LEU A 280 -4.06 -0.43 -28.95
CA LEU A 280 -2.63 -0.41 -28.60
C LEU A 280 -2.34 0.62 -27.50
N LEU A 281 -2.92 1.82 -27.59
CA LEU A 281 -2.71 2.90 -26.63
C LEU A 281 -3.98 3.11 -25.80
N GLY A 282 -3.81 3.18 -24.48
CA GLY A 282 -4.89 3.46 -23.55
C GLY A 282 -5.20 4.95 -23.46
N LYS A 283 -6.16 5.32 -22.61
CA LYS A 283 -6.55 6.72 -22.37
C LYS A 283 -5.40 7.63 -21.90
N GLY A 284 -4.35 7.07 -21.32
CA GLY A 284 -3.13 7.78 -20.90
C GLY A 284 -2.01 7.80 -21.95
N GLY A 285 -2.24 7.32 -23.17
CA GLY A 285 -1.21 7.21 -24.21
C GLY A 285 -0.15 6.14 -23.94
N LEU A 286 -0.36 5.30 -22.92
CA LEU A 286 0.53 4.19 -22.57
C LEU A 286 0.06 2.89 -23.24
N THR A 287 1.03 2.07 -23.60
CA THR A 287 0.80 0.70 -24.08
C THR A 287 0.36 -0.21 -22.93
N PRO A 288 -0.20 -1.41 -23.20
CA PRO A 288 -0.72 -2.27 -22.15
C PRO A 288 0.43 -2.79 -21.28
N ALA A 289 0.52 -2.24 -20.07
CA ALA A 289 1.58 -2.54 -19.10
C ALA A 289 1.24 -3.72 -18.19
N ALA A 290 -0.03 -4.05 -18.00
CA ALA A 290 -0.38 -5.20 -17.17
C ALA A 290 -0.27 -6.50 -17.96
N ARG A 291 0.04 -7.60 -17.24
CA ARG A 291 0.02 -8.96 -17.76
C ARG A 291 -0.89 -9.82 -16.89
N ARG A 292 -1.78 -10.58 -17.53
CA ARG A 292 -2.70 -11.51 -16.84
C ARG A 292 -2.70 -12.84 -17.58
N SER A 293 -2.65 -13.94 -16.84
CA SER A 293 -2.81 -15.26 -17.45
C SER A 293 -4.29 -15.54 -17.76
N LYS A 294 -4.56 -16.14 -18.91
CA LYS A 294 -5.89 -16.56 -19.35
C LYS A 294 -5.81 -17.96 -19.93
N THR A 295 -6.70 -18.84 -19.51
CA THR A 295 -6.82 -20.17 -20.10
C THR A 295 -7.56 -20.05 -21.43
N VAL A 296 -6.95 -20.58 -22.49
CA VAL A 296 -7.52 -20.60 -23.84
C VAL A 296 -7.68 -22.05 -24.26
N LYS A 297 -8.90 -22.43 -24.67
CA LYS A 297 -9.16 -23.75 -25.27
C LYS A 297 -8.65 -23.75 -26.71
N GLY A 298 -7.70 -24.62 -26.99
CA GLY A 298 -7.21 -24.89 -28.32
C GLY A 298 -8.23 -25.63 -29.19
N PRO A 299 -7.99 -25.71 -30.51
CA PRO A 299 -8.86 -26.42 -31.45
C PRO A 299 -9.01 -27.92 -31.12
N ASP A 300 -8.01 -28.51 -30.46
CA ASP A 300 -8.00 -29.91 -30.05
C ASP A 300 -8.65 -30.15 -28.68
N GLY A 301 -9.26 -29.11 -28.09
CA GLY A 301 -9.86 -29.17 -26.75
C GLY A 301 -8.86 -29.06 -25.59
N ALA A 302 -7.56 -29.05 -25.87
CA ALA A 302 -6.51 -28.82 -24.87
C ALA A 302 -6.53 -27.37 -24.37
N GLU A 303 -6.52 -27.20 -23.05
CA GLU A 303 -6.45 -25.89 -22.40
C GLU A 303 -4.98 -25.46 -22.28
N THR A 304 -4.65 -24.28 -22.81
CA THR A 304 -3.32 -23.68 -22.70
C THR A 304 -3.41 -22.36 -21.96
N GLN A 305 -2.50 -22.13 -21.01
CA GLN A 305 -2.40 -20.86 -20.31
C GLN A 305 -1.64 -19.87 -21.20
N LYS A 306 -2.25 -18.74 -21.50
CA LYS A 306 -1.64 -17.66 -22.28
C LYS A 306 -1.64 -16.37 -21.49
N TRP A 307 -0.50 -15.68 -21.45
CA TRP A 307 -0.42 -14.34 -20.90
C TRP A 307 -0.95 -13.31 -21.91
N VAL A 308 -1.85 -12.45 -21.44
CA VAL A 308 -2.45 -11.38 -22.25
C VAL A 308 -2.05 -10.01 -21.72
N SER A 309 -1.91 -9.06 -22.64
CA SER A 309 -1.54 -7.67 -22.38
C SER A 309 -2.80 -6.84 -22.06
N ILE A 310 -2.79 -6.05 -20.98
CA ILE A 310 -3.95 -5.23 -20.57
C ILE A 310 -3.47 -3.83 -20.15
N HIS A 311 -4.23 -2.77 -20.45
CA HIS A 311 -3.92 -1.44 -19.92
C HIS A 311 -4.19 -1.39 -18.42
N GLU A 312 -3.42 -0.60 -17.67
CA GLU A 312 -3.62 -0.40 -16.23
C GLU A 312 -5.08 -0.01 -15.90
N GLY A 313 -5.63 0.96 -16.64
CA GLY A 313 -7.03 1.38 -16.48
C GLY A 313 -8.09 0.35 -16.95
N CYS A 314 -7.68 -0.71 -17.64
CA CYS A 314 -8.56 -1.82 -18.07
C CYS A 314 -8.52 -3.00 -17.10
N LEU A 315 -7.72 -2.96 -16.03
CA LEU A 315 -7.72 -4.01 -15.00
C LEU A 315 -9.00 -4.00 -14.16
N LEU A 316 -9.66 -2.84 -14.07
CA LEU A 316 -10.85 -2.58 -13.24
C LEU A 316 -12.17 -2.63 -14.02
N SER A 317 -12.13 -2.90 -15.33
CA SER A 317 -13.29 -2.98 -16.23
C SER A 317 -13.61 -4.42 -16.59
#